data_AF-A0A7Y0C1N5-F1
#
_entry.id   AF-A0A7Y0C1N5-F1
#
_cell.length_a   1.000
_cell.length_b   1.000
_cell.length_c   1.000
_cell.angle_alpha   90.00
_cell.angle_beta   90.00
_cell.angle_gamma   90.00
#
_symmetry.space_group_name_H-M   'P 1'
#
loop_
_entity.id
_entity.type
_entity.pdbx_description
1 polymer ?
#
loop_
_entity_poly.entity_id
_entity_poly.type
_entity_poly.pdbx_seq_one_letter_code
_entity_poly.pdbx_strand_id
1 'polypeptide(L)'
;MFSALPKGSSLFALGGALLMVLGVFMLASVYGLWSLQEWGCKLTKWLSAIAVVLSIIAIFPILPKQEFTIANTVLQLVGIGIAVLIMVYLSKPHVKALFEVQ
;
A
#
# COMPACT_ATOMS: atom_id res chain seq x y z
N MET A 1 7.92 -26.42 27.40
CA MET A 1 8.30 -26.54 25.97
C MET A 1 7.91 -25.32 25.12
N PHE A 2 7.71 -24.13 25.72
CA PHE A 2 7.49 -22.87 24.98
C PHE A 2 8.16 -21.72 25.75
N SER A 3 9.46 -21.53 25.58
CA SER A 3 10.14 -20.36 26.16
C SER A 3 11.40 -19.93 25.42
N ALA A 4 11.54 -20.27 24.14
CA ALA A 4 12.68 -19.84 23.33
C ALA A 4 12.25 -19.44 21.92
N LEU A 5 11.34 -18.47 21.82
CA LEU A 5 11.26 -17.69 20.59
C LEU A 5 12.31 -16.57 20.71
N PRO A 6 13.30 -16.48 19.80
CA PRO A 6 14.28 -15.41 19.84
C PRO A 6 13.55 -14.08 19.82
N LYS A 7 13.99 -13.08 20.58
CA LYS A 7 13.31 -11.76 20.70
C LYS A 7 13.07 -11.03 19.35
N GLY A 8 13.60 -11.53 18.23
CA GLY A 8 13.26 -11.09 16.87
C GLY A 8 12.06 -11.78 16.20
N SER A 9 11.58 -12.93 16.71
CA SER A 9 10.49 -13.72 16.09
C SER A 9 9.14 -13.02 16.09
N SER A 10 8.83 -12.22 17.12
CA SER A 10 7.56 -11.50 17.21
C SER A 10 7.46 -10.36 16.19
N LEU A 11 8.57 -9.71 15.87
CA LEU A 11 8.63 -8.60 14.91
C LEU A 11 8.40 -9.08 13.46
N PHE A 12 8.98 -10.23 13.10
CA PHE A 12 8.69 -10.88 11.82
C PHE A 12 7.25 -11.37 11.72
N ALA A 13 6.70 -11.93 12.81
CA ALA A 13 5.30 -12.35 12.86
C ALA A 13 4.34 -11.16 12.70
N LEU A 14 4.63 -10.04 13.37
CA LEU A 14 3.86 -8.79 13.23
C LEU A 14 3.96 -8.23 11.82
N GLY A 15 5.15 -8.21 11.22
CA GLY A 15 5.34 -7.79 9.83
C GLY A 15 4.56 -8.66 8.84
N GLY A 16 4.61 -9.99 9.02
CA GLY A 16 3.84 -10.94 8.20
C GLY A 16 2.33 -10.77 8.34
N ALA A 17 1.82 -10.60 9.57
CA ALA A 17 0.41 -10.34 9.81
C ALA A 17 -0.05 -9.02 9.16
N LEU A 18 0.77 -7.97 9.25
CA LEU A 18 0.49 -6.69 8.59
C LEU A 18 0.40 -6.84 7.07
N LEU A 19 1.34 -7.57 6.45
CA LEU A 19 1.32 -7.84 5.01
C LEU A 19 0.08 -8.62 4.58
N MET A 20 -0.35 -9.61 5.37
CA MET A 20 -1.59 -10.35 5.12
C MET A 20 -2.81 -9.44 5.15
N VAL A 21 -2.93 -8.59 6.19
CA VAL A 21 -4.03 -7.63 6.30
C VAL A 21 -4.05 -6.68 5.12
N LEU A 22 -2.90 -6.14 4.72
CA LEU A 22 -2.78 -5.30 3.52
C LEU A 22 -3.21 -6.04 2.24
N GLY A 23 -2.82 -7.30 2.09
CA GLY A 23 -3.22 -8.15 0.96
C GLY A 23 -4.74 -8.34 0.90
N VAL A 24 -5.39 -8.58 2.04
CA VAL A 24 -6.87 -8.67 2.12
C VAL A 24 -7.51 -7.35 1.72
N PHE A 25 -7.01 -6.21 2.20
CA PHE A 25 -7.54 -4.90 1.80
C PHE A 25 -7.33 -4.61 0.31
N MET A 26 -6.23 -5.05 -0.29
CA MET A 26 -6.02 -4.93 -1.75
C MET A 26 -7.02 -5.77 -2.55
N LEU A 27 -7.30 -7.00 -2.12
CA LEU A 27 -8.33 -7.83 -2.77
C LEU A 27 -9.71 -7.19 -2.62
N ALA A 28 -10.03 -6.67 -1.43
CA ALA A 28 -11.27 -5.95 -1.18
C ALA A 28 -11.37 -4.68 -2.05
N SER A 29 -10.27 -3.95 -2.25
CA SER A 29 -10.27 -2.76 -3.11
C SER A 29 -10.50 -3.11 -4.57
N VAL A 30 -9.89 -4.19 -5.06
CA VAL A 30 -10.13 -4.69 -6.43
C VAL A 30 -11.60 -5.09 -6.60
N TYR A 31 -12.17 -5.82 -5.64
CA TYR A 31 -13.59 -6.16 -5.66
C TYR A 31 -14.47 -4.91 -5.70
N GLY A 32 -14.23 -3.95 -4.79
CA GLY A 32 -15.01 -2.72 -4.70
C GLY A 32 -14.90 -1.84 -5.95
N LEU A 33 -13.73 -1.80 -6.59
CA LEU A 33 -13.56 -1.13 -7.89
C LEU A 33 -14.32 -1.83 -9.01
N TRP A 34 -14.24 -3.16 -9.07
CA TRP A 34 -14.91 -3.97 -10.09
C TRP A 34 -16.43 -3.90 -9.97
N SER A 35 -16.97 -3.89 -8.76
CA SER A 35 -18.40 -3.78 -8.48
C SER A 35 -18.93 -2.35 -8.45
N LEU A 36 -18.10 -1.35 -8.82
CA LEU A 36 -18.45 0.07 -8.79
C LEU A 36 -18.98 0.57 -7.43
N GLN A 37 -18.47 0.04 -6.32
CA GLN A 37 -18.92 0.43 -4.98
C GLN A 37 -18.15 1.64 -4.46
N GLU A 38 -18.87 2.62 -3.90
CA GLU A 38 -18.29 3.86 -3.34
C GLU A 38 -17.15 3.58 -2.35
N TRP A 39 -17.33 2.61 -1.45
CA TRP A 39 -16.32 2.26 -0.46
C TRP A 39 -15.05 1.68 -1.10
N GLY A 40 -15.16 0.99 -2.24
CA GLY A 40 -14.02 0.48 -2.99
C GLY A 40 -13.14 1.59 -3.57
N CYS A 41 -13.79 2.65 -4.06
CA CYS A 41 -13.11 3.87 -4.52
C CYS A 41 -12.42 4.60 -3.35
N LYS A 42 -13.10 4.75 -2.20
CA LYS A 42 -12.52 5.35 -0.98
C LYS A 42 -11.34 4.53 -0.45
N LEU A 43 -11.50 3.22 -0.34
CA LEU A 43 -10.47 2.29 0.13
C LEU A 43 -9.24 2.31 -0.78
N THR A 44 -9.42 2.29 -2.10
CA THR A 44 -8.30 2.35 -3.05
C THR A 44 -7.51 3.64 -2.88
N LYS A 45 -8.18 4.79 -2.77
CA LYS A 45 -7.50 6.09 -2.53
C LYS A 45 -6.70 6.07 -1.23
N TRP A 46 -7.27 5.51 -0.16
CA TRP A 46 -6.57 5.33 1.11
C TRP A 46 -5.34 4.42 1.00
N LEU A 47 -5.48 3.26 0.35
CA LEU A 47 -4.37 2.34 0.14
C LEU A 47 -3.27 2.97 -0.73
N SER A 48 -3.62 3.72 -1.77
CA SER A 48 -2.65 4.47 -2.58
C SER A 48 -1.93 5.55 -1.78
N ALA A 49 -2.62 6.27 -0.90
CA ALA A 49 -1.99 7.27 -0.03
C ALA A 49 -1.00 6.61 0.96
N ILE A 50 -1.39 5.50 1.59
CA ILE A 50 -0.50 4.71 2.45
C ILE A 50 0.71 4.21 1.67
N ALA A 51 0.50 3.68 0.47
CA ALA A 51 1.59 3.21 -0.40
C ALA A 51 2.59 4.32 -0.73
N VAL A 52 2.13 5.54 -1.03
CA VAL A 52 3.03 6.69 -1.27
C VAL A 52 3.89 6.98 -0.04
N VAL A 53 3.30 7.04 1.15
CA VAL A 53 4.05 7.31 2.39
C VAL A 53 5.06 6.20 2.66
N LEU A 54 4.66 4.94 2.52
CA LEU A 54 5.54 3.79 2.71
C LEU A 54 6.68 3.76 1.68
N SER A 55 6.40 4.08 0.42
CA SER A 55 7.41 4.17 -0.63
C SER A 55 8.44 5.27 -0.36
N ILE A 56 8.01 6.43 0.15
CA ILE A 56 8.92 7.50 0.56
C ILE A 56 9.84 7.03 1.68
N ILE A 57 9.29 6.36 2.70
CA ILE A 57 10.07 5.81 3.81
C ILE A 57 11.07 4.75 3.30
N ALA A 58 10.64 3.90 2.36
CA ALA A 58 11.45 2.82 1.80
C ALA A 58 12.56 3.28 0.83
N ILE A 59 12.58 4.55 0.41
CA ILE A 59 13.72 5.12 -0.31
C ILE A 59 14.95 5.19 0.61
N PHE A 60 14.74 5.49 1.90
CA PHE A 60 15.82 5.60 2.86
C PHE A 60 16.27 4.22 3.36
N PRO A 61 17.58 4.02 3.59
CA PRO A 61 18.10 2.79 4.19
C PRO A 61 17.73 2.77 5.68
N ILE A 62 16.63 2.10 6.00
CA ILE A 62 16.12 1.94 7.38
C ILE A 62 16.94 0.87 8.13
N LEU A 63 17.56 -0.06 7.39
CA LEU A 63 18.38 -1.13 7.96
C LEU A 63 19.85 -0.71 8.07
N PRO A 64 20.53 -1.02 9.19
CA PRO A 64 21.89 -0.53 9.49
C PRO A 64 23.00 -1.04 8.56
N LYS A 65 22.67 -1.88 7.57
CA LYS A 65 23.60 -2.41 6.56
C LYS A 65 23.11 -2.21 5.11
N GLN A 66 22.01 -1.50 4.92
CA GLN A 66 21.45 -1.27 3.59
C GLN A 66 22.06 -0.03 2.98
N GLU A 67 22.60 -0.15 1.77
CA GLU A 67 23.11 1.00 1.03
C GLU A 67 22.00 1.67 0.23
N PHE A 68 22.14 2.99 0.07
CA PHE A 68 21.30 3.74 -0.85
C PHE A 68 21.51 3.21 -2.28
N THR A 69 20.47 2.60 -2.86
CA THR A 69 20.56 2.01 -4.19
C THR A 69 19.70 2.80 -5.16
N ILE A 70 20.29 3.26 -6.27
CA ILE A 70 19.58 3.98 -7.34
C ILE A 70 18.38 3.16 -7.84
N ALA A 71 18.57 1.84 -8.02
CA ALA A 71 17.49 0.95 -8.45
C ALA A 71 16.29 0.93 -7.49
N ASN A 72 16.52 0.91 -6.16
CA ASN A 72 15.44 0.99 -5.18
C ASN A 72 14.73 2.35 -5.28
N THR A 73 15.48 3.45 -5.33
CA THR A 73 14.90 4.79 -5.45
C THR A 73 14.04 4.94 -6.70
N VAL A 74 14.52 4.47 -7.85
CA VAL A 74 13.75 4.51 -9.12
C VAL A 74 12.49 3.66 -9.02
N LEU A 75 12.58 2.45 -8.47
CA LEU A 75 11.41 1.58 -8.30
C LEU A 75 10.35 2.21 -7.37
N GLN A 76 10.78 2.81 -6.26
CA GLN A 76 9.88 3.49 -5.34
C GLN A 76 9.23 4.72 -6.00
N LEU A 77 9.99 5.51 -6.76
CA LEU A 77 9.44 6.65 -7.50
C LEU A 77 8.41 6.24 -8.55
N VAL A 78 8.65 5.13 -9.26
CA VAL A 78 7.66 4.57 -10.20
C VAL A 78 6.40 4.13 -9.45
N GLY A 79 6.56 3.43 -8.31
CA GLY A 79 5.44 3.03 -7.46
C GLY A 79 4.61 4.23 -6.97
N ILE A 80 5.27 5.28 -6.50
CA ILE A 80 4.64 6.56 -6.11
C ILE A 80 3.89 7.17 -7.29
N GLY A 81 4.52 7.23 -8.47
CA GLY A 81 3.90 7.76 -9.68
C GLY A 81 2.62 7.03 -10.05
N ILE A 82 2.64 5.69 -10.01
CA ILE A 82 1.46 4.86 -10.28
C ILE A 82 0.38 5.10 -9.22
N ALA A 83 0.72 5.13 -7.93
CA ALA A 83 -0.23 5.38 -6.86
C ALA A 83 -0.90 6.75 -6.99
N VAL A 84 -0.13 7.79 -7.32
CA VAL A 84 -0.66 9.14 -7.59
C VAL A 84 -1.56 9.15 -8.81
N LEU A 85 -1.18 8.48 -9.90
CA LEU A 85 -2.01 8.35 -11.09
C LEU A 85 -3.35 7.67 -10.79
N ILE A 86 -3.36 6.60 -10.00
CA ILE A 86 -4.58 5.92 -9.56
C ILE A 86 -5.48 6.89 -8.78
N MET A 87 -4.91 7.62 -7.80
CA MET A 87 -5.68 8.59 -7.01
C MET A 87 -6.27 9.71 -7.87
N VAL A 88 -5.49 10.24 -8.82
CA VAL A 88 -5.94 11.28 -9.76
C VAL A 88 -7.04 10.74 -10.66
N TYR A 89 -6.86 9.54 -11.21
CA TYR A 89 -7.85 8.90 -12.08
C TYR A 89 -9.18 8.70 -11.36
N LEU A 90 -9.17 8.08 -10.16
CA LEU A 90 -10.36 7.87 -9.34
C LEU A 90 -11.00 9.17 -8.82
N SER A 91 -10.27 10.28 -8.88
CA SER A 91 -10.80 11.59 -8.49
C SER A 91 -11.46 12.35 -9.64
N LYS A 92 -11.36 11.86 -10.88
CA LYS A 92 -12.00 12.50 -12.04
C LYS A 92 -13.53 12.47 -11.89
N PRO A 93 -14.26 13.56 -12.22
CA PRO A 93 -15.71 13.65 -12.01
C PRO A 93 -16.51 12.53 -12.68
N HIS A 94 -16.15 12.16 -13.91
CA HIS A 94 -16.80 11.08 -14.65
C HIS A 94 -16.54 9.70 -14.03
N VAL A 95 -15.38 9.49 -13.38
CA VAL A 95 -15.12 8.25 -12.66
C VAL A 95 -15.89 8.23 -11.36
N LYS A 96 -15.86 9.32 -10.57
CA LYS A 96 -16.65 9.44 -9.33
C LYS A 96 -18.14 9.17 -9.55
N ALA A 97 -18.69 9.67 -10.65
CA ALA A 97 -20.09 9.44 -11.03
C ALA A 97 -20.44 7.96 -11.23
N LEU A 98 -19.50 7.12 -11.66
CA LEU A 98 -19.71 5.67 -11.80
C LEU A 98 -19.85 4.95 -10.46
N PHE A 99 -19.30 5.53 -9.38
CA PHE A 99 -19.27 4.94 -8.05
C PHE A 99 -20.34 5.55 -7.12
N GLU A 100 -21.23 6.39 -7.65
CA GLU A 100 -22.20 7.19 -6.87
C GLU A 100 -21.54 8.02 -5.74
N VAL A 101 -20.24 8.30 -5.88
CA VAL A 101 -19.48 9.12 -4.92
C VAL A 101 -19.85 10.58 -5.19
N GLN A 102 -20.77 11.13 -4.39
CA GLN A 102 -21.14 12.55 -4.44
C GLN A 102 -20.04 13.45 -3.89
#